data_AF-A0A7V6P8T7-F1
#
_entry.id   AF-A0A7V6P8T7-F1
#
_cell.length_a   1.000
_cell.length_b   1.000
_cell.length_c   1.000
_cell.angle_alpha   90.00
_cell.angle_beta   90.00
_cell.angle_gamma   90.00
#
_symmetry.space_group_name_H-M   'P 1'
#
loop_
_entity.id
_entity.type
_entity.pdbx_description
1 polymer ?
#
loop_
_entity_poly.entity_id
_entity_poly.type
_entity_poly.pdbx_seq_one_letter_code
_entity_poly.pdbx_strand_id
1 'polypeptide(L)'
;MSRYYINLFNQGRTDAGAVIGYDPPLRTFFLQGFISEESDFEEPEIWLGTVLEEFPTLECLVEEARSRGYEIGQLKRDDVISMLAEAGHKHEPTIWERLGLII
;
A
#
# COMPACT_ATOMS: atom_id res chain seq x y z
N MET A 1 10.46 -2.39 -2.18
CA MET A 1 9.27 -1.75 -1.59
C MET A 1 9.51 -0.27 -1.48
N SER A 2 8.97 0.47 -2.43
CA SER A 2 8.88 1.93 -2.32
C SER A 2 7.87 2.34 -1.24
N ARG A 3 8.11 3.52 -0.65
CA ARG A 3 7.27 4.13 0.38
C ARG A 3 7.22 5.63 0.12
N TYR A 4 6.02 6.18 0.03
CA TYR A 4 5.77 7.61 -0.19
C TYR A 4 4.81 8.13 0.87
N TYR A 5 5.17 9.25 1.47
CA TYR A 5 4.32 9.91 2.44
C TYR A 5 3.22 10.69 1.75
N ILE A 6 2.01 10.53 2.27
CA ILE A 6 0.79 11.17 1.78
C ILE A 6 -0.01 11.73 2.96
N ASN A 7 -1.00 12.55 2.64
CA ASN A 7 -2.06 12.84 3.60
C ASN A 7 -3.15 11.79 3.45
N LEU A 8 -3.62 11.24 4.56
CA LEU A 8 -4.79 10.36 4.59
C LEU A 8 -5.89 11.01 5.42
N PHE A 9 -7.08 11.11 4.83
CA PHE A 9 -8.23 11.73 5.46
C PHE A 9 -9.26 10.68 5.83
N ASN A 10 -9.85 10.81 7.02
CA ASN A 10 -10.97 9.96 7.46
C ASN A 10 -11.81 10.72 8.50
N GLN A 11 -13.11 10.90 8.22
CA GLN A 11 -14.07 11.50 9.17
C GLN A 11 -13.62 12.84 9.80
N GLY A 12 -12.97 13.70 9.01
CA GLY A 12 -12.47 15.00 9.47
C GLY A 12 -11.11 14.96 10.18
N ARG A 13 -10.53 13.77 10.38
CA ARG A 13 -9.15 13.58 10.83
C ARG A 13 -8.20 13.58 9.63
N THR A 14 -6.96 14.00 9.86
CA THR A 14 -5.89 13.96 8.88
C THR A 14 -4.68 13.27 9.49
N ASP A 15 -4.15 12.27 8.81
CA ASP A 15 -2.85 11.69 9.07
C ASP A 15 -1.87 12.17 7.98
N ALA A 16 -0.88 12.99 8.37
CA ALA A 16 0.16 13.51 7.46
C ALA A 16 1.40 12.59 7.40
N GLY A 17 1.42 11.51 8.17
CA GLY A 17 2.47 10.49 8.22
C GLY A 17 2.08 9.20 7.51
N ALA A 18 0.90 9.13 6.88
CA ALA A 18 0.45 7.96 6.16
C ALA A 18 1.38 7.61 4.99
N VAL A 19 1.50 6.32 4.70
CA VAL A 19 2.42 5.77 3.70
C VAL A 19 1.65 4.97 2.66
N ILE A 20 1.94 5.24 1.40
CA ILE A 20 1.51 4.44 0.25
C ILE A 20 2.74 3.93 -0.51
N GLY A 21 2.64 2.75 -1.12
CA GLY A 21 3.76 2.19 -1.88
C GLY A 21 3.41 0.92 -2.64
N TYR A 22 4.43 0.30 -3.21
CA TYR A 22 4.35 -1.02 -3.82
C TYR A 22 5.35 -1.97 -3.15
N ASP A 23 4.88 -3.16 -2.75
CA ASP A 23 5.68 -4.24 -2.18
C ASP A 23 5.99 -5.27 -3.28
N PRO A 24 7.25 -5.39 -3.78
CA PRO A 24 7.59 -6.39 -4.79
C PRO A 24 7.47 -7.83 -4.33
N PRO A 25 7.96 -8.25 -3.13
CA PRO A 25 7.72 -9.58 -2.61
C PRO A 25 6.24 -10.00 -2.56
N LEU A 26 5.34 -9.12 -2.12
CA LEU A 26 3.90 -9.36 -2.08
C LEU A 26 3.17 -9.00 -3.37
N ARG A 27 3.86 -8.39 -4.34
CA ARG A 27 3.29 -7.94 -5.62
C ARG A 27 2.01 -7.12 -5.48
N THR A 28 1.97 -6.27 -4.47
CA THR A 28 0.78 -5.52 -4.12
C THR A 28 1.13 -4.08 -3.83
N PHE A 29 0.23 -3.17 -4.20
CA PHE A 29 0.19 -1.84 -3.63
C PHE A 29 -0.28 -1.95 -2.17
N PHE A 30 0.24 -1.09 -1.30
CA PHE A 30 -0.13 -1.07 0.11
C PHE A 30 -0.39 0.36 0.58
N LEU A 31 -1.21 0.48 1.63
CA LEU A 31 -1.55 1.72 2.30
C LEU A 31 -1.51 1.48 3.81
N GLN A 32 -0.80 2.36 4.52
CA GLN A 32 -0.72 2.37 5.96
C GLN A 32 -0.99 3.78 6.49
N GLY A 33 -1.81 3.91 7.52
CA GLY A 33 -2.07 5.21 8.14
C GLY A 33 -2.74 5.10 9.50
N PHE A 34 -2.79 6.22 10.21
CA PHE A 34 -3.27 6.38 11.57
C PHE A 34 -2.55 5.43 12.54
N ILE A 35 -1.22 5.53 12.57
CA ILE A 35 -0.40 4.90 13.61
C ILE A 35 -0.44 5.82 14.84
N SER A 36 -0.82 5.26 15.98
CA SER A 36 -0.86 6.00 17.25
C SER A 36 0.55 6.33 17.74
N GLU A 37 0.77 7.59 18.14
CA GLU A 37 2.05 8.05 18.72
C GLU A 37 2.22 7.62 20.19
N GLU A 38 1.16 7.13 20.85
CA GLU A 38 1.16 6.83 22.29
C GLU A 38 1.57 5.38 22.61
N SER A 39 1.80 4.55 21.61
CA SER A 39 2.03 3.12 21.78
C SER A 39 3.14 2.60 20.86
N ASP A 40 4.19 2.04 21.47
CA ASP A 40 5.31 1.40 20.76
C ASP A 40 4.90 0.14 19.95
N PHE A 41 3.64 -0.33 20.07
CA PHE A 41 3.18 -1.60 19.54
C PHE A 41 1.80 -1.54 18.86
N GLU A 42 1.26 -0.36 18.55
CA GLU A 42 -0.09 -0.29 17.95
C GLU A 42 -0.10 -0.55 16.44
N GLU A 43 -1.02 -1.44 16.03
CA GLU A 43 -1.36 -1.65 14.64
C GLU A 43 -2.02 -0.37 14.07
N PRO A 44 -1.67 0.04 12.84
CA PRO A 44 -2.32 1.17 12.18
C PRO A 44 -3.83 0.94 12.07
N GLU A 45 -4.65 2.00 12.19
CA GLU A 45 -6.10 1.85 11.98
C GLU A 45 -6.44 1.33 10.57
N ILE A 46 -5.56 1.60 9.59
CA ILE A 46 -5.66 1.03 8.25
C ILE A 46 -4.31 0.46 7.80
N TRP A 47 -4.35 -0.82 7.42
CA TRP A 47 -3.27 -1.51 6.72
C TRP A 47 -3.86 -2.34 5.58
N LEU A 48 -3.59 -1.94 4.35
CA LEU A 48 -3.96 -2.65 3.12
C LEU A 48 -2.70 -3.15 2.43
N GLY A 49 -2.78 -4.27 1.68
CA GLY A 49 -1.65 -4.80 0.91
C GLY A 49 -0.68 -5.60 1.78
N THR A 50 -1.24 -6.44 2.65
CA THR A 50 -0.47 -7.30 3.57
C THR A 50 -0.36 -8.75 3.07
N VAL A 51 -1.09 -9.07 1.99
CA VAL A 51 -1.16 -10.41 1.41
C VAL A 51 -0.63 -10.37 -0.02
N LEU A 52 -0.13 -11.52 -0.49
CA LEU A 52 0.32 -11.71 -1.87
C LEU A 52 -0.80 -11.35 -2.86
N GLU A 53 -0.49 -10.45 -3.79
CA GLU A 53 -1.35 -9.99 -4.89
C GLU A 53 -2.71 -9.41 -4.45
N GLU A 54 -2.82 -8.91 -3.22
CA GLU A 54 -4.07 -8.36 -2.66
C GLU A 54 -4.61 -7.17 -3.48
N PHE A 55 -3.73 -6.22 -3.83
CA PHE A 55 -4.03 -5.05 -4.65
C PHE A 55 -2.98 -4.94 -5.77
N PRO A 56 -3.15 -5.63 -6.90
CA PRO A 56 -2.17 -5.65 -7.98
C PRO A 56 -2.13 -4.34 -8.79
N THR A 57 -3.11 -3.45 -8.58
CA THR A 57 -3.17 -2.13 -9.22
C THR A 57 -3.36 -1.04 -8.16
N LEU A 58 -2.84 0.16 -8.44
CA LEU A 58 -3.01 1.31 -7.56
C LEU A 58 -4.49 1.70 -7.45
N GLU A 59 -5.25 1.53 -8.53
CA GLU A 59 -6.69 1.79 -8.59
C GLU A 59 -7.46 0.91 -7.59
N CYS A 60 -7.19 -0.41 -7.54
CA CYS A 60 -7.83 -1.31 -6.58
C CYS A 60 -7.59 -0.89 -5.13
N LEU A 61 -6.35 -0.49 -4.80
CA LEU A 61 -6.00 0.00 -3.47
C LEU A 61 -6.77 1.29 -3.12
N VAL A 62 -6.82 2.24 -4.04
CA VAL A 62 -7.51 3.54 -3.84
C VAL A 62 -9.02 3.35 -3.68
N GLU A 63 -9.63 2.46 -4.47
CA GLU A 63 -11.05 2.14 -4.35
C GLU A 63 -11.38 1.48 -3.02
N GLU A 64 -10.53 0.57 -2.53
CA GLU A 64 -10.71 -0.08 -1.23
C GLU A 64 -10.50 0.89 -0.06
N ALA A 65 -9.50 1.78 -0.14
CA ALA A 65 -9.34 2.84 0.85
C ALA A 65 -10.61 3.71 0.92
N ARG A 66 -11.17 4.08 -0.23
CA ARG A 66 -12.41 4.87 -0.32
C ARG A 66 -13.62 4.10 0.20
N SER A 67 -13.72 2.79 -0.05
CA SER A 67 -14.81 1.94 0.45
C SER A 67 -14.85 1.92 1.99
N ARG A 68 -13.68 2.04 2.63
CA ARG A 68 -13.48 2.16 4.08
C ARG A 68 -13.59 3.60 4.60
N GLY A 69 -13.90 4.58 3.75
CA GLY A 69 -14.06 5.98 4.12
C GLY A 69 -12.76 6.77 4.23
N TYR A 70 -11.67 6.27 3.65
CA TYR A 70 -10.38 6.96 3.59
C TYR A 70 -10.16 7.63 2.24
N GLU A 71 -9.60 8.84 2.25
CA GLU A 71 -9.24 9.57 1.04
C GLU A 71 -7.75 9.90 1.04
N ILE A 72 -7.07 9.59 -0.08
CA ILE A 72 -5.65 9.85 -0.28
C ILE A 72 -5.46 11.27 -0.84
N GLY A 73 -4.65 12.07 -0.17
CA GLY A 73 -4.26 13.41 -0.56
C GLY A 73 -2.76 13.57 -0.77
N GLN A 74 -2.38 14.62 -1.47
CA GLN A 74 -0.98 15.01 -1.73
C GLN A 74 -0.10 13.95 -2.40
N LEU A 75 -0.69 12.91 -3.01
CA LEU A 75 0.06 11.93 -3.79
C LEU A 75 0.64 12.59 -5.05
N LYS A 76 1.96 12.69 -5.12
CA LYS A 76 2.64 13.36 -6.24
C LYS A 76 2.68 12.47 -7.46
N ARG A 77 2.63 13.09 -8.63
CA ARG A 77 2.72 12.39 -9.92
C ARG A 77 3.99 11.56 -10.05
N ASP A 78 5.12 12.09 -9.62
CA ASP A 78 6.42 11.40 -9.71
C ASP A 78 6.46 10.15 -8.82
N ASP A 79 5.83 10.20 -7.65
CA ASP A 79 5.69 9.07 -6.74
C ASP A 79 4.83 7.96 -7.37
N VAL A 80 3.72 8.33 -8.02
CA VAL A 80 2.87 7.40 -8.79
C VAL A 80 3.66 6.73 -9.91
N ILE A 81 4.39 7.52 -10.72
CA ILE A 81 5.21 6.99 -11.81
C ILE A 81 6.24 6.00 -11.28
N SER A 82 6.88 6.32 -10.16
CA SER A 82 7.88 5.46 -9.54
C SER A 82 7.29 4.16 -8.99
N MET A 83 6.11 4.20 -8.35
CA MET A 83 5.42 2.98 -7.90
C MET A 83 4.99 2.10 -9.08
N LEU A 84 4.43 2.70 -10.13
CA LEU A 84 4.00 1.96 -11.33
C LEU A 84 5.20 1.34 -12.07
N ALA A 85 6.35 2.04 -12.09
CA ALA A 85 7.58 1.49 -12.62
C ALA A 85 8.01 0.26 -11.83
N GLU A 86 8.01 0.32 -10.48
CA GLU A 86 8.33 -0.82 -9.61
C GLU A 86 7.38 -2.01 -9.83
N ALA A 87 6.07 -1.73 -9.93
CA ALA A 87 5.05 -2.74 -10.19
C ALA A 87 5.19 -3.40 -11.57
N GLY A 88 5.65 -2.64 -12.57
CA GLY A 88 5.85 -3.12 -13.94
C GLY A 88 7.07 -4.03 -14.14
N HIS A 89 7.96 -4.17 -13.15
CA HIS A 89 9.06 -5.13 -13.24
C HIS A 89 8.52 -6.56 -13.24
N LYS A 90 8.97 -7.38 -14.19
CA LYS A 90 8.67 -8.81 -14.19
C LYS A 90 9.29 -9.46 -12.97
N HIS A 91 8.45 -10.02 -12.11
CA HIS A 91 8.89 -10.81 -10.96
C HIS A 91 9.31 -12.19 -11.45
N GLU A 92 10.52 -12.62 -11.09
CA GLU A 92 10.87 -14.03 -11.27
C GLU A 92 10.06 -14.88 -10.29
N PRO A 93 9.48 -16.00 -10.74
CA PRO A 93 8.75 -16.90 -9.85
C PRO A 93 9.68 -17.36 -8.72
N THR A 94 9.21 -17.23 -7.49
CA THR A 94 9.86 -17.75 -6.29
C THR A 94 9.99 -19.27 -6.35
N ILE A 95 10.84 -19.85 -5.51
CA ILE A 95 10.98 -21.32 -5.41
C ILE A 95 9.61 -21.96 -5.09
N TRP A 96 8.83 -21.34 -4.22
CA TRP A 96 7.51 -21.84 -3.82
C TRP A 96 6.52 -21.87 -4.99
N GLU A 97 6.50 -20.83 -5.82
CA GLU A 97 5.66 -20.80 -7.04
C GLU A 97 6.13 -21.80 -8.08
N ARG A 98 7.46 -21.94 -8.28
CA ARG A 98 8.02 -22.96 -9.19
C ARG A 98 7.67 -24.38 -8.74
N LEU A 99 7.50 -24.59 -7.43
CA LEU A 99 7.08 -25.86 -6.84
C LEU A 99 5.55 -26.00 -6.74
N GLY A 100 4.76 -24.99 -7.13
CA GLY A 100 3.30 -25.01 -7.08
C GLY A 100 2.71 -24.96 -5.67
N LEU A 101 3.48 -24.45 -4.70
CA LEU A 101 3.07 -24.34 -3.28
C LEU A 101 2.35 -23.03 -2.97
N ILE A 102 2.54 -22.02 -3.83
CA ILE A 102 1.83 -20.75 -3.81
C ILE A 102 1.50 -20.41 -5.28
N ILE A 103 0.35 -19.78 -5.49
CA ILE A 103 -0.20 -19.38 -6.80
C ILE A 103 0.34 -18.04 -7.27
#